data_AF-F9D562-F1
#
_entry.id   AF-F9D562-F1
#
_cell.length_a   1.000
_cell.length_b   1.000
_cell.length_c   1.000
_cell.angle_alpha   90.00
_cell.angle_beta   90.00
_cell.angle_gamma   90.00
#
_symmetry.space_group_name_H-M   'P 1'
#
loop_
_entity.id
_entity.type
_entity.pdbx_description
1 polymer ?
#
loop_
_entity_poly.entity_id
_entity_poly.type
_entity_poly.pdbx_seq_one_letter_code
_entity_poly.pdbx_strand_id
1 'polypeptide(L)'
;MARQGKSTNDEVSFADVMLEKRCRKAQNVFLNQVDRLIDWRPIRTLINKKYTKRQNAAGAPAYDVILLFKMLLLQTWYGLSDCALEERVNDSVTFSRFLGLSMEAVSPDHS
;
A
#
# COMPACT_ATOMS: atom_id res chain seq x y z
N MET A 1 33.43 -15.14 -8.18
CA MET A 1 32.66 -13.96 -8.64
C MET A 1 31.51 -14.45 -9.51
N ALA A 2 30.27 -14.16 -9.13
CA ALA A 2 29.10 -13.93 -10.02
C ALA A 2 27.83 -14.00 -9.16
N ARG A 3 27.20 -12.84 -8.95
CA ARG A 3 25.89 -12.69 -8.32
C ARG A 3 24.85 -12.79 -9.42
N GLN A 4 23.98 -13.80 -9.42
CA GLN A 4 22.79 -13.82 -10.27
C GLN A 4 21.70 -13.00 -9.57
N GLY A 5 21.49 -11.76 -10.02
CA GLY A 5 20.41 -10.89 -9.59
C GLY A 5 19.09 -11.25 -10.27
N LYS A 6 18.01 -11.16 -9.50
CA LYS A 6 16.61 -11.46 -9.86
C LYS A 6 16.12 -10.62 -11.06
N SER A 7 15.47 -11.27 -12.02
CA SER A 7 14.51 -10.62 -12.92
C SER A 7 13.10 -11.04 -12.48
N THR A 8 12.42 -10.17 -11.72
CA THR A 8 10.96 -10.22 -11.58
C THR A 8 10.40 -9.38 -12.72
N ASN A 9 9.79 -10.04 -13.70
CA ASN A 9 9.01 -9.38 -14.75
C ASN A 9 7.84 -8.66 -14.08
N ASP A 10 7.82 -7.32 -14.16
CA ASP A 10 6.62 -6.51 -14.01
C ASP A 10 5.72 -6.77 -15.23
N GLU A 11 4.94 -7.84 -15.17
CA GLU A 11 3.94 -8.17 -16.20
C GLU A 11 2.72 -7.27 -15.95
N VAL A 12 2.64 -6.15 -16.66
CA VAL A 12 1.54 -5.20 -16.57
C VAL A 12 0.24 -5.90 -16.95
N SER A 13 -0.67 -6.07 -15.99
CA SER A 13 -1.92 -6.81 -16.21
C SER A 13 -2.86 -6.02 -17.12
N PHE A 14 -3.68 -6.71 -17.91
CA PHE A 14 -4.73 -6.07 -18.71
C PHE A 14 -5.68 -5.25 -17.83
N ALA A 15 -5.88 -5.70 -16.57
CA ALA A 15 -6.60 -4.93 -15.57
C ALA A 15 -5.90 -3.58 -15.29
N ASP A 16 -4.58 -3.56 -15.12
CA ASP A 16 -3.80 -2.33 -14.89
C ASP A 16 -3.94 -1.33 -16.05
N VAL A 17 -3.91 -1.79 -17.29
CA VAL A 17 -4.06 -0.93 -18.48
C VAL A 17 -5.48 -0.33 -18.56
N MET A 18 -6.50 -1.12 -18.23
CA MET A 18 -7.89 -0.64 -18.22
C MET A 18 -8.17 0.32 -17.06
N LEU A 19 -7.54 0.07 -15.91
CA LEU A 19 -7.59 0.98 -14.78
C LEU A 19 -6.77 2.24 -15.00
N GLU A 20 -5.68 2.21 -15.76
CA GLU A 20 -4.90 3.43 -16.05
C GLU A 20 -5.79 4.54 -16.63
N LYS A 21 -6.73 4.17 -17.52
CA LYS A 21 -7.69 5.09 -18.15
C LYS A 21 -8.76 5.61 -17.18
N ARG A 22 -9.22 4.81 -16.21
CA ARG A 22 -10.20 5.24 -15.18
C ARG A 22 -9.53 6.01 -14.04
N CYS A 23 -8.36 5.55 -13.60
CA CYS A 23 -7.49 6.21 -12.64
C CYS A 23 -7.05 7.60 -13.10
N ARG A 24 -6.87 7.85 -14.40
CA ARG A 24 -6.61 9.20 -14.94
C ARG A 24 -7.74 10.21 -14.67
N LYS A 25 -9.00 9.77 -14.56
CA LYS A 25 -10.15 10.62 -14.20
C LYS A 25 -10.40 10.68 -12.69
N ALA A 26 -10.07 9.62 -11.95
CA ALA A 26 -10.18 9.54 -10.48
C ALA A 26 -8.85 9.85 -9.76
N GLN A 27 -7.98 10.68 -10.36
CA GLN A 27 -6.71 11.06 -9.74
C GLN A 27 -7.00 11.93 -8.52
N ASN A 28 -6.88 11.36 -7.32
CA ASN A 28 -6.43 12.19 -6.19
C ASN A 28 -5.01 12.60 -6.51
N VAL A 29 -4.87 13.76 -7.17
CA VAL A 29 -3.59 14.39 -7.51
C VAL A 29 -2.72 14.46 -6.26
N PHE A 30 -3.33 14.74 -5.11
CA PHE A 30 -2.70 14.77 -3.80
C PHE A 30 -1.99 13.45 -3.43
N LEU A 31 -2.68 12.30 -3.41
CA LEU A 31 -2.07 11.02 -3.00
C LEU A 31 -0.95 10.59 -3.95
N ASN A 32 -1.12 10.81 -5.26
CA ASN A 32 -0.09 10.52 -6.25
C ASN A 32 1.14 11.44 -6.10
N GLN A 33 0.93 12.71 -5.75
CA GLN A 33 2.03 13.63 -5.46
C GLN A 33 2.77 13.21 -4.21
N VAL A 34 2.05 12.87 -3.14
CA VAL A 34 2.67 12.43 -1.89
C VAL A 34 3.52 11.17 -2.09
N ASP A 35 3.00 10.19 -2.81
CA ASP A 35 3.74 8.95 -3.08
C ASP A 35 5.02 9.17 -3.90
N ARG A 36 5.04 10.19 -4.76
CA ARG A 36 6.22 10.58 -5.54
C ARG A 36 7.21 11.47 -4.78
N LEU A 37 6.71 12.31 -3.89
CA LEU A 37 7.52 13.30 -3.16
C LEU A 37 8.24 12.69 -1.96
N ILE A 38 7.65 11.67 -1.34
CA ILE A 38 8.20 11.03 -0.15
C ILE A 38 9.07 9.83 -0.55
N ASP A 39 10.34 9.85 -0.16
CA ASP A 39 11.16 8.63 -0.17
C ASP A 39 10.77 7.74 1.03
N TRP A 40 10.09 6.63 0.74
CA TRP A 40 9.62 5.68 1.74
C TRP A 40 10.74 4.81 2.33
N ARG A 41 11.92 4.74 1.70
CA ARG A 41 13.05 3.90 2.15
C ARG A 41 13.61 4.30 3.52
N PRO A 42 13.96 5.57 3.79
CA PRO A 42 14.44 5.98 5.12
C PRO A 42 13.37 5.79 6.20
N ILE A 43 12.10 6.06 5.88
CA ILE A 43 10.96 5.85 6.78
C ILE A 43 10.86 4.38 7.16
N ARG A 44 10.94 3.47 6.18
CA ARG A 44 10.92 2.01 6.40
C ARG A 44 12.04 1.59 7.34
N THR A 45 13.26 2.06 7.11
CA THR A 45 14.41 1.72 7.97
C THR A 45 14.21 2.20 9.40
N LEU A 46 13.68 3.42 9.58
CA LEU A 46 13.43 3.98 10.90
C LEU A 46 12.37 3.19 11.66
N ILE A 47 11.26 2.84 11.01
CA ILE A 47 10.18 2.07 11.63
C ILE A 47 10.67 0.65 11.96
N ASN A 48 11.35 -0.03 11.04
CA ASN A 48 11.88 -1.38 11.26
C ASN A 48 12.89 -1.46 12.42
N LYS A 49 13.58 -0.37 12.75
CA LYS A 49 14.48 -0.33 13.92
C LYS A 49 13.72 -0.50 15.25
N LYS A 50 12.45 -0.13 15.29
CA LYS A 50 11.59 -0.16 16.49
C LYS A 50 10.47 -1.19 16.40
N TYR A 51 10.06 -1.57 15.19
CA TYR A 51 8.98 -2.51 14.93
C TYR A 51 9.52 -3.94 14.85
N THR A 52 9.48 -4.65 15.98
CA THR A 52 10.05 -6.01 16.11
C THR A 52 9.05 -7.12 15.74
N LYS A 53 7.80 -6.79 15.41
CA LYS A 53 6.77 -7.79 15.06
C LYS A 53 7.07 -8.39 13.68
N ARG A 54 7.53 -9.64 13.66
CA ARG A 54 7.75 -10.42 12.43
C ARG A 54 6.52 -11.23 11.98
N GLN A 55 5.58 -11.48 12.89
CA GLN A 55 4.36 -12.24 12.64
C GLN A 55 3.19 -11.53 13.31
N ASN A 56 2.01 -11.57 12.68
CA ASN A 56 0.79 -11.09 13.32
C ASN A 56 0.31 -12.10 14.38
N ALA A 57 -0.74 -11.75 15.14
CA ALA A 57 -1.27 -12.62 16.20
C ALA A 57 -1.76 -13.99 15.71
N ALA A 58 -2.02 -14.13 14.40
CA ALA A 58 -2.49 -15.35 13.74
C ALA A 58 -1.35 -16.16 13.09
N GLY A 59 -0.07 -15.77 13.27
CA GLY A 59 1.08 -16.47 12.69
C GLY A 59 1.34 -16.19 11.21
N ALA A 60 0.57 -15.30 10.58
CA ALA A 60 0.81 -14.86 9.21
C ALA A 60 1.96 -13.82 9.18
N PRO A 61 2.65 -13.66 8.03
CA PRO A 61 3.67 -12.62 7.89
C PRO A 61 3.06 -11.25 8.23
N ALA A 62 3.77 -10.48 9.06
CA ALA A 62 3.31 -9.15 9.43
C ALA A 62 3.13 -8.27 8.18
N TYR A 63 2.09 -7.43 8.18
CA TYR A 63 1.88 -6.45 7.13
C TYR A 63 3.13 -5.59 6.90
N ASP A 64 3.33 -5.16 5.66
CA ASP A 64 4.41 -4.24 5.34
C ASP A 64 4.30 -2.98 6.21
N VAL A 65 5.39 -2.63 6.91
CA VAL A 65 5.43 -1.47 7.81
C VAL A 65 5.11 -0.15 7.11
N ILE A 66 5.41 -0.03 5.82
CA ILE A 66 5.04 1.14 5.01
C ILE A 66 3.57 1.14 4.68
N LEU A 67 2.96 -0.02 4.43
CA LEU A 67 1.52 -0.12 4.23
C LEU A 67 0.77 0.35 5.49
N LEU A 68 1.16 -0.15 6.67
CA LEU A 68 0.58 0.29 7.94
C LEU A 68 0.78 1.79 8.17
N PHE A 69 1.97 2.31 7.88
CA PHE A 69 2.24 3.74 8.01
C PHE A 69 1.38 4.58 7.06
N LYS A 70 1.20 4.15 5.82
CA LYS A 70 0.33 4.83 4.85
C LYS A 70 -1.14 4.79 5.26
N MET A 71 -1.61 3.69 5.87
CA MET A 71 -2.96 3.61 6.45
C MET A 71 -3.17 4.68 7.54
N LEU A 72 -2.19 4.85 8.45
CA LEU A 72 -2.24 5.91 9.47
C LEU A 72 -2.25 7.32 8.86
N LEU A 73 -1.51 7.56 7.78
CA LEU A 73 -1.54 8.84 7.06
C LEU A 73 -2.93 9.11 6.48
N LEU A 74 -3.57 8.12 5.86
CA LEU A 74 -4.92 8.25 5.31
C LEU A 74 -5.95 8.54 6.42
N GLN A 75 -5.88 7.82 7.55
CA GLN A 75 -6.73 8.10 8.71
C GLN A 75 -6.54 9.53 9.21
N THR A 76 -5.30 10.00 9.29
CA THR A 76 -4.97 11.35 9.77
C THR A 76 -5.45 12.43 8.81
N TRP A 77 -5.26 12.27 7.50
CA TRP A 77 -5.64 13.29 6.52
C TRP A 77 -7.14 13.38 6.26
N TYR A 78 -7.83 12.25 6.33
CA TYR A 78 -9.26 12.17 6.01
C TYR A 78 -10.16 12.00 7.25
N GLY A 79 -9.57 11.94 8.45
CA GLY A 79 -10.31 11.78 9.71
C GLY A 79 -11.08 10.45 9.80
N LEU A 80 -10.52 9.38 9.26
CA LEU A 80 -11.18 8.07 9.17
C LEU A 80 -10.88 7.22 10.41
N SER A 81 -11.88 6.45 10.85
CA SER A 81 -11.67 5.32 11.76
C SER A 81 -11.05 4.12 11.03
N ASP A 82 -10.59 3.10 11.76
CA ASP A 82 -10.07 1.85 11.17
C ASP A 82 -11.09 1.21 10.21
N CYS A 83 -12.34 0.99 10.68
CA CYS A 83 -13.42 0.44 9.83
C CYS A 83 -13.70 1.30 8.60
N ALA A 84 -13.74 2.63 8.75
CA ALA A 84 -14.02 3.53 7.64
C ALA A 84 -12.86 3.59 6.64
N LEU A 85 -11.62 3.40 7.09
CA LEU A 85 -10.47 3.28 6.20
C LEU A 85 -10.61 2.02 5.35
N GLU A 86 -10.93 0.87 5.94
CA GLU A 86 -11.06 -0.40 5.21
C GLU A 86 -12.14 -0.33 4.13
N GLU A 87 -13.32 0.19 4.49
CA GLU A 87 -14.41 0.42 3.54
C GLU A 87 -13.94 1.30 2.37
N ARG A 88 -13.20 2.37 2.66
CA ARG A 88 -12.68 3.29 1.62
C ARG A 88 -11.56 2.70 0.79
N VAL A 89 -10.74 1.82 1.34
CA VAL A 89 -9.71 1.10 0.60
C VAL A 89 -10.36 0.12 -0.39
N ASN A 90 -11.42 -0.57 0.04
CA ASN A 90 -12.19 -1.50 -0.79
C ASN A 90 -12.99 -0.78 -1.90
N ASP A 91 -13.57 0.39 -1.60
CA ASP A 91 -14.37 1.15 -2.57
C ASP A 91 -13.55 2.04 -3.51
N SER A 92 -12.38 2.51 -3.07
CA SER A 92 -11.57 3.48 -3.81
C SER A 92 -10.26 2.87 -4.32
N VAL A 93 -10.23 2.65 -5.63
CA VAL A 93 -9.01 2.27 -6.37
C VAL A 93 -7.84 3.20 -6.06
N THR A 94 -8.09 4.49 -5.79
CA THR A 94 -7.02 5.45 -5.53
C THR A 94 -6.38 5.26 -4.15
N PHE A 95 -7.16 4.83 -3.15
CA PHE A 95 -6.64 4.47 -1.82
C PHE A 95 -5.87 3.14 -1.90
N SER A 96 -6.46 2.12 -2.52
CA SER A 96 -5.80 0.83 -2.76
C SER A 96 -4.45 1.00 -3.49
N ARG A 97 -4.42 1.84 -4.53
CA ARG A 97 -3.19 2.18 -5.27
C ARG A 97 -2.16 2.89 -4.40
N PHE A 98 -2.57 3.86 -3.58
CA PHE A 98 -1.65 4.57 -2.68
C PHE A 98 -1.02 3.62 -1.65
N LEU A 99 -1.78 2.64 -1.15
CA LEU A 99 -1.30 1.62 -0.23
C LEU A 99 -0.39 0.57 -0.90
N GLY A 100 -0.39 0.49 -2.23
CA GLY A 100 0.38 -0.53 -2.97
C GLY A 100 -0.20 -1.93 -2.84
N LEU A 101 -1.50 -2.04 -2.55
CA LEU A 101 -2.22 -3.30 -2.58
C LEU A 101 -2.48 -3.68 -4.04
N SER A 102 -2.00 -4.85 -4.47
CA SER A 102 -2.49 -5.47 -5.71
C SER A 102 -3.98 -5.72 -5.54
N MET A 103 -4.79 -5.51 -6.58
CA MET A 103 -6.26 -5.68 -6.53
C MET A 103 -6.72 -7.12 -6.21
N GLU A 104 -5.79 -8.06 -6.09
CA GLU A 104 -6.02 -9.44 -5.67
C GLU A 104 -5.93 -9.62 -4.14
N ALA A 105 -5.38 -8.63 -3.42
CA ALA A 105 -5.25 -8.66 -1.97
C ALA A 105 -6.53 -8.13 -1.33
N VAL A 106 -7.40 -9.06 -0.91
CA VAL A 106 -8.55 -8.80 -0.04
C VAL A 106 -8.08 -8.04 1.19
N SER A 107 -8.82 -6.99 1.58
CA SER A 107 -8.57 -6.26 2.82
C SER A 107 -8.42 -7.26 3.97
N PRO A 108 -7.46 -7.06 4.89
CA PRO A 108 -7.36 -7.87 6.09
C PRO A 108 -8.69 -7.91 6.83
N ASP A 109 -9.46 -8.99 6.67
CA ASP A 109 -10.70 -9.13 7.41
C ASP A 109 -10.37 -9.14 8.91
N HIS A 110 -11.03 -8.23 9.62
CA HIS A 110 -11.24 -8.35 11.05
C HIS A 110 -12.01 -9.65 11.33
N SER A 111 -11.38 -10.55 12.09
CA SER A 111 -12.11 -11.44 12.99
C SER A 111 -12.40 -10.75 14.30
#